data_AF-A0A4R6H8T9-F1
#
_entry.id   AF-A0A4R6H8T9-F1
#
_cell.length_a   1.000
_cell.length_b   1.000
_cell.length_c   1.000
_cell.angle_alpha   90.00
_cell.angle_beta   90.00
_cell.angle_gamma   90.00
#
_symmetry.space_group_name_H-M   'P 1'
#
loop_
_entity.id
_entity.type
_entity.pdbx_description
1 polymer ?
#
loop_
_entity_poly.entity_id
_entity_poly.type
_entity_poly.pdbx_seq_one_letter_code
_entity_poly.pdbx_strand_id
1 'polypeptide(L)'
;MFDQNYFADAEQFLIYEWNNQEFNVLESFPNPLKQLPNPTSVAERYHLLIHFLHEQNISILVANRFSENLKSINDSFVPVLVNSSSPEDLFPVLQKRMRWIEEEWLENAGHYKLFNLQRGALKTAVSNNC
;
A
#
# COMPACT_ATOMS: atom_id res chain seq x y z
N MET A 1 11.45 -4.16 -9.12
CA MET A 1 11.40 -5.38 -8.30
C MET A 1 10.87 -5.01 -6.95
N PHE A 2 9.87 -5.73 -6.43
CA PHE A 2 9.34 -5.47 -5.08
C PHE A 2 10.37 -5.90 -4.04
N ASP A 3 10.57 -5.05 -3.04
CA ASP A 3 11.42 -5.34 -1.90
C ASP A 3 10.80 -6.46 -1.02
N GLN A 4 11.65 -7.24 -0.36
CA GLN A 4 11.25 -8.21 0.67
C GLN A 4 11.10 -7.55 2.06
N ASN A 5 11.48 -6.28 2.18
CA ASN A 5 11.30 -5.47 3.38
C ASN A 5 9.82 -5.10 3.62
N TYR A 6 9.54 -4.58 4.81
CA TYR A 6 8.23 -3.97 5.10
C TYR A 6 8.01 -2.74 4.22
N PHE A 7 6.76 -2.44 3.90
CA PHE A 7 6.37 -1.31 3.04
C PHE A 7 7.10 0.00 3.41
N ALA A 8 7.14 0.37 4.69
CA ALA A 8 7.76 1.61 5.15
C ALA A 8 9.29 1.63 5.01
N ASP A 9 9.93 0.49 4.79
CA ASP A 9 11.38 0.34 4.69
C ASP A 9 11.88 0.20 3.25
N ALA A 10 10.98 0.24 2.26
CA ALA A 10 11.33 0.19 0.85
C ALA A 10 12.34 1.31 0.48
N GLU A 11 13.21 1.07 -0.49
CA GLU A 11 14.15 2.12 -0.96
C GLU A 11 13.43 3.22 -1.76
N GLN A 12 12.42 2.82 -2.53
CA GLN A 12 11.63 3.70 -3.38
C GLN A 12 10.22 3.14 -3.53
N PHE A 13 9.34 3.99 -3.99
CA PHE A 13 7.96 3.66 -4.30
C PHE A 13 7.65 4.00 -5.76
N LEU A 14 6.76 3.21 -6.35
CA LEU A 14 6.28 3.39 -7.72
C LEU A 14 4.80 3.76 -7.66
N ILE A 15 4.44 4.88 -8.30
CA ILE A 15 3.05 5.34 -8.39
C ILE A 15 2.49 4.91 -9.73
N TYR A 16 1.32 4.29 -9.66
CA TYR A 16 0.55 3.92 -10.83
C TYR A 16 -0.84 4.55 -10.78
N GLU A 17 -1.30 5.01 -11.94
CA GLU A 17 -2.69 5.37 -12.16
C GLU A 17 -3.43 4.17 -12.75
N TRP A 18 -4.60 3.86 -12.22
CA TRP A 18 -5.49 2.86 -12.78
C TRP A 18 -6.65 3.55 -13.52
N ASN A 19 -6.81 3.25 -14.81
CA ASN A 19 -7.81 3.88 -15.69
C ASN A 19 -9.00 2.97 -16.05
N ASN A 20 -9.29 1.97 -15.21
CA ASN A 20 -10.24 0.87 -15.46
C ASN A 20 -9.80 -0.20 -16.48
N GLN A 21 -8.65 -0.03 -17.15
CA GLN A 21 -8.14 -0.99 -18.12
C GLN A 21 -6.71 -1.41 -17.81
N GLU A 22 -5.84 -0.44 -17.54
CA GLU A 22 -4.41 -0.65 -17.36
C GLU A 22 -3.84 0.20 -16.22
N PHE A 23 -2.65 -0.20 -15.77
CA PHE A 23 -1.85 0.53 -14.80
C PHE A 23 -0.80 1.35 -15.53
N ASN A 24 -0.96 2.67 -15.53
CA ASN A 24 -0.02 3.61 -16.12
C ASN A 24 0.99 4.06 -15.06
N VAL A 25 2.28 3.97 -15.37
CA VAL A 25 3.33 4.53 -14.49
C VAL A 25 3.17 6.05 -14.51
N LEU A 26 2.96 6.64 -13.33
CA LEU A 26 3.03 8.09 -13.18
C LEU A 26 4.47 8.51 -12.88
N GLU A 27 5.03 8.00 -11.80
CA GLU A 27 6.37 8.36 -11.35
C GLU A 27 6.94 7.36 -10.34
N SER A 28 8.21 7.56 -9.99
CA SER A 28 8.88 6.86 -8.90
C SER A 28 9.46 7.88 -7.93
N PHE A 29 9.31 7.65 -6.62
CA PHE A 29 9.87 8.53 -5.60
C PHE A 29 10.76 7.77 -4.61
N PRO A 30 11.90 8.34 -4.21
CA PRO A 30 12.71 7.77 -3.14
C PRO A 30 11.94 7.79 -1.83
N ASN A 31 12.13 6.79 -0.98
CA ASN A 31 11.43 6.74 0.29
C ASN A 31 11.87 7.91 1.19
N PRO A 32 10.96 8.84 1.58
CA PRO A 32 11.31 10.01 2.38
C PRO A 32 11.91 9.62 3.75
N LEU A 33 11.57 8.43 4.25
CA LEU A 33 12.06 7.93 5.53
C LEU A 33 13.55 7.55 5.52
N LYS A 34 14.19 7.43 4.35
CA LYS A 34 15.61 7.13 4.21
C LYS A 34 16.51 8.35 4.42
N GLN A 35 15.93 9.54 4.32
CA GLN A 35 16.65 10.82 4.50
C GLN A 35 16.52 11.38 5.91
N LEU A 36 15.74 10.73 6.78
CA LEU A 36 15.52 11.20 8.14
C LEU A 36 16.77 11.02 9.01
N PRO A 37 17.11 12.01 9.86
CA PRO A 37 18.19 11.86 10.82
C PRO A 37 17.84 10.80 11.86
N ASN A 38 18.83 9.99 12.25
CA ASN A 38 18.68 9.07 13.36
C ASN A 38 19.00 9.77 14.70
N PRO A 39 18.25 9.49 15.79
CA PRO A 39 17.04 8.66 15.86
C PRO A 39 15.75 9.46 15.60
N THR A 40 14.88 8.96 14.71
CA THR A 40 13.48 9.40 14.58
C THR A 40 12.57 8.30 15.11
N SER A 41 11.51 8.63 15.85
CA SER A 41 10.62 7.61 16.42
C SER A 41 9.81 6.87 15.35
N VAL A 42 9.36 5.65 15.67
CA VAL A 42 8.52 4.84 14.76
C VAL A 42 7.22 5.59 14.43
N ALA A 43 6.60 6.24 15.42
CA ALA A 43 5.37 6.99 15.24
C ALA A 43 5.55 8.18 14.27
N GLU A 44 6.63 8.95 14.43
CA GLU A 44 6.95 10.06 13.51
C GLU A 44 7.22 9.57 12.09
N ARG A 45 7.95 8.45 11.94
CA ARG A 45 8.18 7.83 10.62
C ARG A 45 6.86 7.48 9.93
N TYR A 46 5.91 6.86 10.64
CA TYR A 46 4.59 6.57 10.08
C TYR A 46 3.82 7.84 9.73
N HIS A 47 3.81 8.83 10.62
CA HIS A 47 3.12 10.09 10.37
C HIS A 47 3.63 10.78 9.10
N LEU A 48 4.96 10.86 8.93
CA LEU A 48 5.59 11.44 7.74
C LEU A 48 5.26 10.66 6.47
N LEU A 49 5.30 9.33 6.53
CA LEU A 49 4.96 8.49 5.38
C LEU A 49 3.49 8.65 4.97
N ILE A 50 2.57 8.63 5.94
CA ILE A 50 1.13 8.81 5.69
C ILE A 50 0.86 10.19 5.10
N HIS A 51 1.45 11.24 5.68
CA HIS A 51 1.32 12.60 5.17
C HIS A 51 1.81 12.71 3.73
N PHE A 52 3.01 12.19 3.45
CA PHE A 52 3.57 12.19 2.11
C PHE A 52 2.65 11.48 1.10
N LEU A 53 2.13 10.30 1.44
CA LEU A 53 1.26 9.53 0.53
C LEU A 53 -0.08 10.24 0.27
N HIS A 54 -0.61 10.97 1.26
CA HIS A 54 -1.79 11.82 1.08
C HIS A 54 -1.52 12.99 0.14
N GLU A 55 -0.37 13.65 0.24
CA GLU A 55 0.02 14.74 -0.67
C GLU A 55 0.14 14.25 -2.13
N GLN A 56 0.50 12.98 -2.32
CA GLN A 56 0.53 12.32 -3.63
C GLN A 56 -0.85 11.80 -4.10
N ASN A 57 -1.94 12.06 -3.36
CA ASN A 57 -3.30 11.58 -3.64
C ASN A 57 -3.40 10.05 -3.80
N ILE A 58 -2.59 9.30 -3.04
CA ILE A 58 -2.60 7.84 -3.10
C ILE A 58 -3.85 7.30 -2.38
N SER A 59 -4.54 6.35 -3.00
CA SER A 59 -5.74 5.72 -2.43
C SER A 59 -5.51 4.27 -2.00
N ILE A 60 -4.59 3.57 -2.68
CA ILE A 60 -4.35 2.12 -2.52
C ILE A 60 -2.86 1.89 -2.34
N LEU A 61 -2.49 1.11 -1.33
CA LEU A 61 -1.09 0.72 -1.09
C LEU A 61 -0.89 -0.75 -1.41
N VAL A 62 0.16 -1.05 -2.16
CA VAL A 62 0.46 -2.41 -2.61
C VAL A 62 1.83 -2.83 -2.11
N ALA A 63 1.92 -3.93 -1.36
CA ALA A 63 3.17 -4.38 -0.76
C ALA A 63 3.26 -5.89 -0.62
N ASN A 64 4.49 -6.43 -0.59
CA ASN A 64 4.71 -7.83 -0.21
C ASN A 64 4.58 -8.07 1.30
N ARG A 65 4.82 -7.04 2.11
CA ARG A 65 4.74 -7.07 3.57
C ARG A 65 4.27 -5.74 4.13
N PHE A 66 3.25 -5.79 4.98
CA PHE A 66 2.90 -4.69 5.89
C PHE A 66 3.34 -5.05 7.30
N SER A 67 3.63 -4.03 8.11
CA SER A 67 3.92 -4.19 9.53
C SER A 67 2.66 -4.50 10.33
N GLU A 68 2.83 -4.86 11.61
CA GLU A 68 1.73 -5.11 12.54
C GLU A 68 0.86 -3.86 12.78
N ASN A 69 1.43 -2.65 12.63
CA ASN A 69 0.68 -1.39 12.75
C ASN A 69 -0.02 -1.00 11.45
N LEU A 70 -0.73 -1.96 10.84
CA LEU A 70 -1.52 -1.74 9.63
C LEU A 70 -2.71 -0.79 9.88
N LYS A 71 -3.11 -0.59 11.14
CA LYS A 71 -4.26 0.23 11.50
C LYS A 71 -4.11 1.69 11.03
N SER A 72 -2.93 2.27 11.25
CA SER A 72 -2.68 3.66 10.82
C SER A 72 -2.74 3.81 9.29
N ILE A 73 -2.44 2.74 8.55
CA ILE A 73 -2.54 2.69 7.09
C ILE A 73 -3.99 2.52 6.65
N ASN A 74 -4.70 1.55 7.21
CA ASN A 74 -6.04 1.20 6.76
C ASN A 74 -7.10 2.25 7.13
N ASP A 75 -6.79 3.15 8.06
CA ASP A 75 -7.60 4.33 8.32
C ASP A 75 -7.60 5.33 7.15
N SER A 76 -6.56 5.30 6.30
CA SER A 76 -6.36 6.28 5.22
C SER A 76 -6.32 5.68 3.81
N PHE A 77 -5.85 4.44 3.67
CA PHE A 77 -5.59 3.81 2.37
C PHE A 77 -6.08 2.37 2.35
N VAL A 78 -6.47 1.87 1.17
CA VAL A 78 -6.79 0.45 1.00
C VAL A 78 -5.50 -0.36 0.92
N PRO A 79 -5.19 -1.24 1.89
CA PRO A 79 -3.97 -2.02 1.85
C PRO A 79 -4.16 -3.32 1.06
N VAL A 80 -3.22 -3.61 0.16
CA VAL A 80 -3.23 -4.78 -0.72
C VAL A 80 -1.91 -5.54 -0.56
N LEU A 81 -2.01 -6.74 0.01
CA LEU A 81 -0.88 -7.64 0.21
C LEU A 81 -0.73 -8.57 -0.99
N VAL A 82 0.45 -8.55 -1.60
CA VAL A 82 0.77 -9.29 -2.83
C VAL A 82 1.95 -10.22 -2.60
N ASN A 83 2.13 -11.22 -3.47
CA ASN A 83 3.30 -12.09 -3.46
C ASN A 83 3.88 -12.07 -4.87
N SER A 84 4.52 -10.96 -5.22
CA SER A 84 5.12 -10.77 -6.54
C SER A 84 6.51 -10.18 -6.43
N SER A 85 7.40 -10.61 -7.31
CA SER A 85 8.74 -10.03 -7.49
C SER A 85 8.71 -8.79 -8.39
N SER A 86 7.71 -8.65 -9.25
CA SER A 86 7.60 -7.55 -10.22
C SER A 86 6.19 -6.96 -10.32
N PRO A 87 6.05 -5.66 -10.68
CA PRO A 87 4.75 -5.07 -11.03
C PRO A 87 4.07 -5.77 -12.22
N GLU A 88 4.85 -6.19 -13.23
CA GLU A 88 4.35 -6.83 -14.45
C GLU A 88 3.61 -8.14 -14.17
N ASP A 89 4.17 -8.98 -13.29
CA ASP A 89 3.53 -10.23 -12.85
C ASP A 89 2.28 -9.97 -12.00
N LEU A 90 2.21 -8.79 -11.39
CA LEU A 90 1.16 -8.42 -10.44
C LEU A 90 -0.07 -7.82 -11.13
N PHE A 91 0.10 -7.05 -12.19
CA PHE A 91 -1.01 -6.34 -12.85
C PHE A 91 -2.17 -7.25 -13.26
N PRO A 92 -1.96 -8.44 -13.87
CA PRO A 92 -3.07 -9.32 -14.21
C PRO A 92 -3.88 -9.80 -13.00
N VAL A 93 -3.24 -9.89 -11.83
CA VAL A 93 -3.90 -10.28 -10.58
C VAL A 93 -4.66 -9.09 -9.99
N LEU A 94 -4.05 -7.91 -9.97
CA LEU A 94 -4.69 -6.68 -9.51
C LEU A 94 -5.91 -6.33 -10.38
N GLN A 95 -5.78 -6.35 -11.71
CA GLN A 95 -6.87 -6.07 -12.66
C GLN A 95 -8.12 -6.90 -12.38
N LYS A 96 -7.95 -8.21 -12.12
CA LYS A 96 -9.06 -9.13 -11.81
C LYS A 96 -9.78 -8.82 -10.49
N ARG A 97 -9.18 -8.00 -9.62
CA ARG A 97 -9.66 -7.65 -8.28
C ARG A 97 -9.90 -6.16 -8.09
N MET A 98 -9.54 -5.34 -9.08
CA MET A 98 -9.52 -3.89 -8.96
C MET A 98 -10.91 -3.34 -8.66
N ARG A 99 -11.94 -3.88 -9.32
CA ARG A 99 -13.35 -3.56 -9.02
C ARG A 99 -13.68 -3.66 -7.54
N TRP A 100 -13.27 -4.73 -6.85
CA TRP A 100 -13.57 -4.90 -5.42
C TRP A 100 -12.75 -3.97 -4.53
N ILE A 101 -11.54 -3.62 -4.97
CA ILE A 101 -10.66 -2.68 -4.25
C ILE A 101 -11.21 -1.25 -4.39
N GLU A 102 -11.69 -0.88 -5.57
CA GLU A 102 -12.37 0.40 -5.83
C GLU A 102 -13.68 0.50 -5.07
N GLU A 103 -14.51 -0.54 -5.08
CA GLU A 103 -15.73 -0.59 -4.26
C GLU A 103 -15.39 -0.36 -2.78
N GLU A 104 -14.33 -0.99 -2.25
CA GLU A 104 -13.89 -0.73 -0.87
C GLU A 104 -13.47 0.72 -0.64
N TRP A 105 -12.73 1.32 -1.57
CA TRP A 105 -12.30 2.71 -1.46
C TRP A 105 -13.48 3.69 -1.52
N LEU A 106 -14.42 3.47 -2.44
CA LEU A 106 -15.55 4.38 -2.68
C LEU A 106 -16.64 4.27 -1.61
N GLU A 107 -16.88 3.07 -1.07
CA GLU A 107 -17.99 2.81 -0.15
C GLU A 107 -17.62 3.02 1.33
N ASN A 108 -16.32 3.11 1.66
CA ASN A 108 -15.87 3.25 3.04
C ASN A 108 -15.10 4.56 3.23
N ALA A 109 -15.38 5.27 4.33
CA ALA A 109 -14.66 6.49 4.71
C ALA A 109 -13.52 6.16 5.70
N GLY A 110 -12.64 5.24 5.32
CA GLY A 110 -11.58 4.71 6.18
C GLY A 110 -11.90 3.37 6.83
N HIS A 111 -10.96 2.87 7.65
CA HIS A 111 -10.97 1.52 8.21
C HIS A 111 -11.05 0.40 7.15
N TYR A 112 -10.38 0.62 6.03
CA TYR A 112 -10.38 -0.28 4.88
C TYR A 112 -9.89 -1.68 5.24
N LYS A 113 -10.45 -2.70 4.60
CA LYS A 113 -10.01 -4.09 4.81
C LYS A 113 -8.75 -4.38 4.03
N LEU A 114 -7.93 -5.28 4.57
CA LEU A 114 -6.76 -5.80 3.88
C LEU A 114 -7.18 -6.77 2.78
N PHE A 115 -6.75 -6.48 1.56
CA PHE A 115 -6.87 -7.41 0.43
C PHE A 115 -5.63 -8.30 0.37
N ASN A 116 -5.77 -9.56 0.75
CA ASN A 116 -4.68 -10.53 0.67
C ASN A 116 -4.76 -11.33 -0.64
N LEU A 117 -4.00 -10.87 -1.65
CA LEU A 117 -3.90 -11.51 -2.95
C LEU A 117 -2.93 -12.69 -2.95
N GLN A 118 -2.09 -12.85 -1.91
CA GLN A 118 -1.19 -14.00 -1.75
C GLN A 118 -1.97 -15.32 -1.56
N ARG A 119 -3.13 -15.27 -0.91
CA ARG A 119 -3.94 -16.44 -0.52
C ARG A 119 -5.25 -16.55 -1.30
N GLY A 120 -5.29 -16.05 -2.53
CA GLY A 120 -6.48 -16.16 -3.39
C GLY A 120 -7.52 -15.03 -3.26
N ALA A 121 -7.10 -13.84 -2.81
CA ALA A 121 -7.92 -12.63 -2.65
C ALA A 121 -8.93 -12.69 -1.49
N LEU A 122 -8.42 -13.00 -0.29
CA LEU A 122 -9.20 -12.90 0.95
C LEU A 122 -9.26 -11.46 1.43
N LYS A 123 -10.44 -10.99 1.81
CA LYS A 123 -10.67 -9.69 2.46
C LYS A 123 -10.68 -9.90 3.96
N THR A 124 -9.70 -9.36 4.66
CA THR A 124 -9.56 -9.55 6.12
C THR A 124 -9.76 -8.22 6.84
N ALA A 125 -10.58 -8.22 7.89
CA ALA A 125 -10.67 -7.08 8.78
C ALA A 125 -9.31 -6.85 9.45
N VAL A 126 -8.86 -5.60 9.51
CA VAL A 126 -7.64 -5.25 10.23
C VAL A 126 -8.00 -5.14 11.71
N SER A 127 -7.50 -6.09 12.51
CA SER A 127 -7.63 -6.06 13.98
C SER A 127 -6.27 -5.88 14.61
N ASN A 128 -6.21 -5.13 15.71
CA ASN A 128 -5.02 -5.11 16.55
C ASN A 128 -4.83 -6.52 17.14
N ASN A 129 -3.76 -7.21 16.75
CA ASN A 129 -3.15 -8.14 17.69
C ASN A 129 -2.28 -7.28 18.59
N CYS A 130 -2.78 -7.01 19.80
CA CYS A 130 -2.00 -6.41 20.89
C CYS A 130 -0.90 -7.37 21.35
#